data_AF-A0A174B2U3-F1
#
_entry.id   AF-A0A174B2U3-F1
#
_cell.length_a   1.000
_cell.length_b   1.000
_cell.length_c   1.000
_cell.angle_alpha   90.00
_cell.angle_beta   90.00
_cell.angle_gamma   90.00
#
_symmetry.space_group_name_H-M   'P 1'
#
loop_
_entity.id
_entity.type
_entity.pdbx_description
1 polymer ?
#
loop_
_entity_poly.entity_id
_entity_poly.type
_entity_poly.pdbx_seq_one_letter_code
_entity_poly.pdbx_strand_id
1 'polypeptide(L)'
;MSYEDVLRGLFLDDATPSGRLEPDQIRSTIAQTPVSEIVYFLQKHQDELSDVSAKNIPQFSNIDEVDKVLSIIIDSGLDKVDFLLIGSYLKQDRAKDMAYRKYGENHYKLCAQLGFVLNPPQFQATRNGYAYHRENDKALKMIWFAKMILHVPIVQQAIFKVMKDDTPFSIREYMGVFLSANCQAKCNTFEK
;
A
#
# COMPACT_ATOMS: atom_id res chain seq x y z
N MET A 1 19.61 -14.64 -6.69
CA MET A 1 19.07 -13.53 -5.89
C MET A 1 18.90 -14.05 -4.48
N SER A 2 19.38 -13.32 -3.48
CA SER A 2 19.26 -13.73 -2.09
C SER A 2 17.82 -13.58 -1.60
N TYR A 3 17.45 -14.32 -0.57
CA TYR A 3 16.16 -14.14 0.11
C TYR A 3 15.97 -12.71 0.64
N GLU A 4 17.04 -12.11 1.16
CA GLU A 4 17.05 -10.73 1.66
C GLU A 4 16.80 -9.73 0.52
N ASP A 5 17.33 -9.98 -0.69
CA ASP A 5 17.07 -9.13 -1.87
C ASP A 5 15.57 -9.11 -2.22
N VAL A 6 14.88 -10.24 -2.06
CA VAL A 6 13.43 -10.33 -2.29
C VAL A 6 12.66 -9.53 -1.25
N LEU A 7 13.00 -9.66 0.04
CA LEU A 7 12.37 -8.88 1.10
C LEU A 7 12.63 -7.37 0.92
N ARG A 8 13.85 -6.98 0.57
CA ARG A 8 14.17 -5.57 0.27
C ARG A 8 13.30 -5.03 -0.87
N GLY A 9 13.21 -5.76 -1.98
CA GLY A 9 12.39 -5.35 -3.12
C GLY A 9 10.87 -5.43 -2.89
N LEU A 10 10.41 -6.09 -1.83
CA LEU A 10 9.00 -6.17 -1.46
C LEU A 10 8.60 -5.18 -0.37
N PHE A 11 9.49 -4.83 0.55
CA PHE A 11 9.14 -4.14 1.79
C PHE A 11 9.87 -2.81 2.04
N LEU A 12 10.89 -2.46 1.23
CA LEU A 12 11.63 -1.21 1.35
C LEU A 12 11.40 -0.32 0.10
N ASP A 13 11.27 0.99 0.33
CA ASP A 13 10.93 1.97 -0.72
C ASP A 13 12.10 2.28 -1.68
N ASP A 14 13.35 2.21 -1.19
CA ASP A 14 14.59 2.57 -1.91
C ASP A 14 15.27 1.40 -2.63
N ALA A 15 14.62 0.23 -2.68
CA ALA A 15 15.16 -0.88 -3.46
C ALA A 15 15.15 -0.50 -4.95
N THR A 16 16.35 -0.23 -5.49
CA THR A 16 16.65 -0.16 -6.93
C THR A 16 15.74 -1.15 -7.64
N PRO A 17 15.02 -0.71 -8.69
CA PRO A 17 13.78 -1.35 -9.11
C PRO A 17 13.97 -2.85 -9.18
N SER A 18 13.02 -3.51 -8.57
CA SER A 18 12.57 -4.91 -8.66
C SER A 18 12.64 -5.57 -10.05
N GLY A 19 13.33 -5.00 -11.04
CA GLY A 19 13.60 -5.53 -12.37
C GLY A 19 14.38 -6.84 -12.42
N ARG A 20 14.76 -7.43 -11.27
CA ARG A 20 15.31 -8.79 -11.20
C ARG A 20 14.45 -9.78 -10.39
N LEU A 21 13.33 -9.34 -9.80
CA LEU A 21 12.47 -10.23 -9.02
C LEU A 21 11.58 -11.04 -9.96
N GLU A 22 11.80 -12.35 -9.99
CA GLU A 22 10.95 -13.26 -10.75
C GLU A 22 9.64 -13.54 -9.98
N PRO A 23 8.48 -13.65 -10.67
CA PRO A 23 7.19 -13.88 -10.01
C PRO A 23 7.18 -15.07 -9.04
N ASP A 24 7.84 -16.17 -9.40
CA ASP A 24 7.91 -17.37 -8.55
C ASP A 24 8.72 -17.15 -7.26
N GLN A 25 9.75 -16.29 -7.32
CA GLN A 25 10.52 -15.91 -6.14
C GLN A 25 9.66 -15.09 -5.18
N ILE A 26 8.94 -14.09 -5.72
CA ILE A 26 8.02 -13.29 -4.91
C ILE A 26 6.97 -14.20 -4.26
N ARG A 27 6.33 -15.05 -5.07
CA ARG A 27 5.29 -15.98 -4.60
C ARG A 27 5.79 -16.91 -3.50
N SER A 28 6.95 -17.54 -3.70
CA SER A 28 7.52 -18.47 -2.72
C SER A 28 7.90 -17.77 -1.42
N THR A 29 8.57 -16.61 -1.49
CA THR A 29 8.87 -15.78 -0.32
C THR A 29 7.60 -15.39 0.43
N ILE A 30 6.60 -14.86 -0.27
CA ILE A 30 5.33 -14.50 0.37
C ILE A 30 4.64 -15.71 0.99
N ALA A 31 4.66 -16.88 0.37
CA ALA A 31 4.02 -18.06 0.92
C ALA A 31 4.74 -18.57 2.19
N GLN A 32 6.06 -18.58 2.17
CA GLN A 32 6.88 -19.30 3.16
C GLN A 32 7.34 -18.43 4.33
N THR A 33 7.57 -17.14 4.12
CA THR A 33 8.10 -16.25 5.16
C THR A 33 7.07 -15.99 6.25
N PRO A 34 7.34 -16.32 7.52
CA PRO A 34 6.46 -15.95 8.63
C PRO A 34 6.39 -14.43 8.83
N VAL A 35 5.25 -13.92 9.29
CA VAL A 35 5.06 -12.48 9.58
C VAL A 35 6.13 -11.95 10.55
N SER A 36 6.49 -12.73 11.57
CA SER A 36 7.53 -12.37 12.54
C SER A 36 8.90 -12.13 11.90
N GLU A 37 9.22 -12.86 10.84
CA GLU A 37 10.49 -12.71 10.13
C GLU A 37 10.49 -11.44 9.26
N ILE A 38 9.35 -11.11 8.63
CA ILE A 38 9.18 -9.83 7.93
C ILE A 38 9.33 -8.66 8.90
N VAL A 39 8.70 -8.75 10.07
CA VAL A 39 8.81 -7.71 11.11
C VAL A 39 10.24 -7.57 11.59
N TYR A 40 10.95 -8.67 11.85
CA TYR A 40 12.36 -8.65 12.22
C TYR A 40 13.24 -8.01 11.14
N PHE A 41 13.01 -8.37 9.87
CA PHE A 41 13.68 -7.74 8.73
C PHE A 41 13.43 -6.23 8.70
N LEU A 42 12.18 -5.78 8.82
CA LEU A 42 11.83 -4.37 8.85
C LEU A 42 12.51 -3.62 10.02
N GLN A 43 12.64 -4.23 11.19
CA GLN A 43 13.34 -3.63 12.33
C GLN A 43 14.84 -3.46 12.06
N LYS A 44 15.48 -4.45 11.41
CA LYS A 44 16.90 -4.40 11.04
C LYS A 44 17.20 -3.26 10.05
N HIS A 45 16.21 -2.90 9.22
CA HIS A 45 16.31 -1.89 8.16
C HIS A 45 15.47 -0.64 8.46
N GLN A 46 15.29 -0.30 9.74
CA GLN A 46 14.39 0.78 10.16
C GLN A 46 14.78 2.15 9.56
N ASP A 47 16.07 2.37 9.32
CA ASP A 47 16.65 3.57 8.71
C ASP A 47 16.36 3.73 7.21
N GLU A 48 15.88 2.67 6.56
CA GLU A 48 15.52 2.64 5.13
C GLU A 48 14.00 2.77 4.89
N LEU A 49 13.21 2.86 5.95
CA LEU A 49 11.75 2.94 5.86
C LEU A 49 11.28 4.38 5.71
N SER A 50 10.21 4.58 4.93
CA SER A 50 9.57 5.90 4.83
C SER A 50 9.03 6.41 6.16
N ASP A 51 9.20 7.71 6.38
CA ASP A 51 8.51 8.42 7.47
C ASP A 51 7.00 8.47 7.27
N VAL A 52 6.25 8.45 8.37
CA VAL A 52 4.79 8.64 8.33
C VAL A 52 4.47 10.12 8.14
N SER A 53 3.61 10.41 7.16
CA SER A 53 3.09 11.75 6.90
C SER A 53 1.61 11.69 6.52
N ALA A 54 0.90 12.82 6.61
CA ALA A 54 -0.49 12.90 6.19
C ALA A 54 -0.75 12.45 4.73
N LYS A 55 0.30 12.45 3.88
CA LYS A 55 0.21 12.07 2.46
C LYS A 55 0.27 10.56 2.23
N ASN A 56 0.84 9.79 3.16
CA ASN A 56 1.03 8.34 3.04
C ASN A 56 0.27 7.55 4.12
N ILE A 57 -0.70 8.18 4.79
CA ILE A 57 -1.69 7.46 5.59
C ILE A 57 -2.74 6.88 4.64
N PRO A 58 -2.95 5.56 4.62
CA PRO A 58 -3.96 4.96 3.79
C PRO A 58 -5.35 5.44 4.19
N GLN A 59 -6.13 5.85 3.20
CA GLN A 59 -7.58 5.86 3.32
C GLN A 59 -8.04 4.46 2.89
N PHE A 60 -7.87 3.48 3.78
CA PHE A 60 -8.21 2.09 3.47
C PHE A 60 -9.63 2.02 2.92
N SER A 61 -9.74 1.58 1.67
CA SER A 61 -10.99 1.30 0.99
C SER A 61 -11.26 -0.20 1.03
N ASN A 62 -12.24 -0.65 0.23
CA ASN A 62 -12.54 -2.07 0.10
C ASN A 62 -11.37 -2.79 -0.59
N ILE A 63 -10.86 -3.86 0.04
CA ILE A 63 -9.81 -4.73 -0.48
C ILE A 63 -10.11 -5.28 -1.88
N ASP A 64 -11.39 -5.53 -2.17
CA ASP A 64 -11.85 -6.04 -3.47
C ASP A 64 -11.52 -5.09 -4.63
N GLU A 65 -11.23 -3.82 -4.33
CA GLU A 65 -10.91 -2.81 -5.32
C GLU A 65 -9.44 -2.87 -5.76
N VAL A 66 -8.56 -3.52 -4.98
CA VAL A 66 -7.14 -3.71 -5.37
C VAL A 66 -7.04 -4.55 -6.64
N ASP A 67 -7.79 -5.65 -6.69
CA ASP A 67 -7.85 -6.53 -7.87
C ASP A 67 -8.36 -5.78 -9.10
N LYS A 68 -9.36 -4.90 -8.92
CA LYS A 68 -9.91 -4.09 -10.02
C LYS A 68 -8.91 -3.05 -10.52
N VAL A 69 -8.22 -2.35 -9.61
CA VAL A 69 -7.17 -1.39 -9.99
C VAL A 69 -6.07 -2.10 -10.79
N LEU A 70 -5.61 -3.26 -10.31
CA LEU A 70 -4.59 -4.03 -11.02
C LEU A 70 -5.08 -4.52 -12.39
N SER A 71 -6.33 -4.98 -12.50
CA SER A 71 -6.93 -5.34 -13.79
C SER A 71 -6.96 -4.15 -14.75
N ILE A 72 -7.31 -2.95 -14.29
CA ILE A 72 -7.29 -1.72 -15.11
C ILE A 72 -5.85 -1.42 -15.58
N ILE A 73 -4.86 -1.53 -14.70
CA ILE A 73 -3.47 -1.20 -15.02
C ILE A 73 -2.82 -2.24 -15.95
N ILE A 74 -3.13 -3.53 -15.75
CA ILE A 74 -2.43 -4.64 -16.40
C ILE A 74 -3.16 -5.10 -17.67
N ASP A 75 -4.49 -5.20 -17.64
CA ASP A 75 -5.26 -5.88 -18.68
C ASP A 75 -5.94 -4.92 -19.67
N SER A 76 -6.05 -3.63 -19.36
CA SER A 76 -6.84 -2.69 -20.17
C SER A 76 -6.22 -2.34 -21.52
N GLY A 77 -4.91 -2.53 -21.68
CA GLY A 77 -4.16 -2.11 -22.88
C GLY A 77 -4.16 -0.59 -23.12
N LEU A 78 -4.47 0.22 -22.10
CA LEU A 78 -4.55 1.68 -22.22
C LEU A 78 -3.18 2.35 -22.07
N ASP A 79 -2.83 3.21 -23.01
CA ASP A 79 -1.52 3.89 -23.02
C ASP A 79 -1.38 5.04 -22.00
N LYS A 80 -2.52 5.63 -21.58
CA LYS A 80 -2.55 6.79 -20.67
C LYS A 80 -3.55 6.58 -19.55
N VAL A 81 -3.10 5.88 -18.52
CA VAL A 81 -3.85 5.72 -17.28
C VAL A 81 -3.60 6.91 -16.36
N ASP A 82 -4.67 7.47 -15.81
CA ASP A 82 -4.62 8.49 -14.75
C ASP A 82 -5.70 8.23 -13.69
N PHE A 83 -5.74 9.04 -12.64
CA PHE A 83 -6.72 8.88 -11.57
C PHE A 83 -8.18 9.05 -12.02
N LEU A 84 -8.43 9.89 -13.03
CA LEU A 84 -9.78 10.10 -13.54
C LEU A 84 -10.28 8.84 -14.25
N LEU A 85 -9.44 8.25 -15.10
CA LEU A 85 -9.73 7.02 -15.80
C LEU A 85 -9.90 5.84 -14.83
N ILE A 86 -8.98 5.65 -13.88
CA ILE A 86 -9.12 4.60 -12.85
C ILE A 86 -10.46 4.78 -12.12
N GLY A 87 -10.76 6.00 -11.69
CA GLY A 87 -12.00 6.30 -10.97
C GLY A 87 -13.27 6.01 -11.77
N SER A 88 -13.28 6.29 -13.08
CA SER A 88 -14.44 6.05 -13.94
C SER A 88 -14.68 4.56 -14.22
N TYR A 89 -13.62 3.74 -14.26
CA TYR A 89 -13.75 2.28 -14.39
C TYR A 89 -14.23 1.62 -13.10
N LEU A 90 -13.74 2.08 -11.95
CA LEU A 90 -14.12 1.50 -10.65
C LEU A 90 -15.54 1.88 -10.24
N LYS A 91 -15.97 3.11 -10.56
CA LYS A 91 -17.28 3.63 -10.16
C LYS A 91 -18.20 3.73 -11.37
N GLN A 92 -19.17 2.82 -11.47
CA GLN A 92 -20.11 2.73 -12.60
C GLN A 92 -21.28 3.74 -12.53
N ASP A 93 -21.43 4.46 -11.42
CA ASP A 93 -22.48 5.48 -11.27
C ASP A 93 -22.11 6.76 -12.00
N ARG A 94 -23.10 7.50 -12.50
CA ARG A 94 -22.91 8.87 -13.04
C ARG A 94 -22.41 9.81 -11.95
N ALA A 95 -21.11 10.06 -11.91
CA ALA A 95 -20.48 11.02 -11.03
C ALA A 95 -19.83 12.15 -11.83
N LYS A 96 -19.51 13.26 -11.16
CA LYS A 96 -18.71 14.35 -11.75
C LYS A 96 -17.24 13.91 -11.80
N ASP A 97 -16.48 14.41 -12.77
CA ASP A 97 -15.06 14.10 -12.97
C ASP A 97 -14.22 14.23 -11.70
N MET A 98 -14.48 15.27 -10.88
CA MET A 98 -13.80 15.47 -9.61
C MET A 98 -14.01 14.31 -8.62
N ALA A 99 -15.21 13.72 -8.60
CA ALA A 99 -15.51 12.59 -7.74
C ALA A 99 -14.81 11.32 -8.24
N TYR A 100 -14.76 11.09 -9.56
CA TYR A 100 -14.00 9.98 -10.14
C TYR A 100 -12.51 10.13 -9.86
N ARG A 101 -11.92 11.29 -10.15
CA ARG A 101 -10.50 11.57 -9.89
C ARG A 101 -10.12 11.27 -8.44
N LYS A 102 -10.91 11.73 -7.47
CA LYS A 102 -10.67 11.45 -6.05
C LYS A 102 -10.79 9.95 -5.72
N TYR A 103 -11.77 9.27 -6.29
CA TYR A 103 -11.98 7.84 -6.07
C TYR A 103 -10.82 7.00 -6.63
N GLY A 104 -10.40 7.28 -7.87
CA GLY A 104 -9.25 6.62 -8.49
C GLY A 104 -7.93 6.95 -7.80
N GLU A 105 -7.75 8.20 -7.34
CA GLU A 105 -6.57 8.59 -6.55
C GLU A 105 -6.46 7.78 -5.26
N ASN A 106 -7.57 7.65 -4.51
CA ASN A 106 -7.58 6.91 -3.25
C ASN A 106 -7.20 5.43 -3.46
N HIS A 107 -7.82 4.76 -4.44
CA HIS A 107 -7.63 3.32 -4.65
C HIS A 107 -6.27 3.01 -5.30
N TYR A 108 -5.79 3.87 -6.20
CA TYR A 108 -4.45 3.74 -6.75
C TYR A 108 -3.38 3.92 -5.67
N LYS A 109 -3.51 4.93 -4.81
CA LYS A 109 -2.58 5.14 -3.69
C LYS A 109 -2.59 3.98 -2.71
N LEU A 110 -3.74 3.37 -2.44
CA LEU A 110 -3.79 2.14 -1.64
C LEU A 110 -2.94 1.04 -2.28
N CYS A 111 -3.06 0.81 -3.59
CA CYS A 111 -2.24 -0.18 -4.30
C CYS A 111 -0.74 0.16 -4.25
N ALA A 112 -0.40 1.45 -4.33
CA ALA A 112 0.99 1.91 -4.25
C ALA A 112 1.56 1.68 -2.83
N GLN A 113 0.78 1.99 -1.80
CA GLN A 113 1.14 1.76 -0.39
C GLN A 113 1.29 0.28 -0.03
N LEU A 114 0.66 -0.61 -0.80
CA LEU A 114 0.82 -2.07 -0.69
C LEU A 114 1.94 -2.61 -1.59
N GLY A 115 2.70 -1.75 -2.28
CA GLY A 115 3.80 -2.15 -3.14
C GLY A 115 3.37 -2.85 -4.44
N PHE A 116 2.10 -2.75 -4.86
CA PHE A 116 1.60 -3.40 -6.07
C PHE A 116 1.71 -2.53 -7.34
N VAL A 117 1.74 -1.21 -7.19
CA VAL A 117 1.92 -0.27 -8.29
C VAL A 117 2.95 0.79 -7.92
N LEU A 118 3.54 1.44 -8.93
CA LEU A 118 4.49 2.52 -8.72
C LEU A 118 3.79 3.78 -8.22
N ASN A 119 4.53 4.61 -7.48
CA ASN A 119 4.00 5.90 -7.04
C ASN A 119 3.74 6.84 -8.24
N PRO A 120 2.66 7.65 -8.20
CA PRO A 120 2.41 8.68 -9.20
C PRO A 120 3.62 9.60 -9.38
N PRO A 121 3.90 10.11 -10.60
CA PRO A 121 3.04 10.09 -11.79
C PRO A 121 3.15 8.82 -12.65
N GLN A 122 3.86 7.78 -12.19
CA GLN A 122 4.00 6.54 -12.95
C GLN A 122 2.82 5.60 -12.65
N PHE A 123 1.96 5.39 -13.65
CA PHE A 123 0.77 4.53 -13.54
C PHE A 123 1.07 3.11 -14.05
N GLN A 124 1.83 2.33 -13.29
CA GLN A 124 2.30 1.00 -13.70
C GLN A 124 2.32 0.02 -12.53
N ALA A 125 2.02 -1.25 -12.80
CA ALA A 125 2.15 -2.31 -11.81
C ALA A 125 3.63 -2.65 -11.56
N THR A 126 3.97 -2.91 -10.30
CA THR A 126 5.27 -3.47 -9.92
C THR A 126 5.32 -4.95 -10.29
N ARG A 127 6.50 -5.58 -10.25
CA ARG A 127 6.61 -7.05 -10.40
C ARG A 127 5.76 -7.78 -9.36
N ASN A 128 5.72 -7.27 -8.12
CA ASN A 128 4.85 -7.77 -7.07
C ASN A 128 3.36 -7.65 -7.45
N GLY A 129 2.94 -6.50 -7.99
CA GLY A 129 1.57 -6.32 -8.49
C GLY A 129 1.20 -7.30 -9.61
N TYR A 130 2.10 -7.51 -10.58
CA TYR A 130 1.91 -8.53 -11.63
C TYR A 130 1.81 -9.94 -11.07
N ALA A 131 2.68 -10.31 -10.12
CA ALA A 131 2.67 -11.63 -9.51
C ALA A 131 1.40 -11.87 -8.71
N TYR A 132 0.99 -10.89 -7.90
CA TYR A 132 -0.25 -10.93 -7.13
C TYR A 132 -1.50 -11.01 -8.03
N HIS A 133 -1.56 -10.22 -9.11
CA HIS A 133 -2.69 -10.21 -10.06
C HIS A 133 -2.88 -11.58 -10.74
N ARG A 134 -1.79 -12.26 -11.08
CA ARG A 134 -1.79 -13.57 -11.75
C ARG A 134 -2.05 -14.74 -10.82
N GLU A 135 -1.99 -14.55 -9.51
CA GLU A 135 -2.28 -15.61 -8.54
C GLU A 135 -3.77 -15.96 -8.59
N ASN A 136 -4.08 -17.25 -8.69
CA ASN A 136 -5.46 -17.75 -8.76
C ASN A 136 -5.90 -18.38 -7.44
N ASP A 137 -4.97 -18.75 -6.57
CA ASP A 137 -5.26 -19.24 -5.23
C ASP A 137 -5.69 -18.06 -4.32
N LYS A 138 -7.00 -17.99 -4.05
CA LYS A 138 -7.60 -16.96 -3.20
C LYS A 138 -7.03 -16.95 -1.78
N ALA A 139 -6.71 -18.12 -1.20
CA ALA A 139 -6.16 -18.20 0.13
C ALA A 139 -4.74 -17.60 0.16
N LEU A 140 -3.94 -17.91 -0.86
CA LEU A 140 -2.62 -17.32 -1.00
C LEU A 140 -2.68 -15.81 -1.27
N LYS A 141 -3.59 -15.32 -2.13
CA LYS A 141 -3.78 -13.86 -2.30
C LYS A 141 -4.13 -13.17 -0.99
N MET A 142 -4.97 -13.77 -0.15
CA MET A 142 -5.32 -13.20 1.15
C MET A 142 -4.11 -13.12 2.10
N ILE A 143 -3.28 -14.17 2.14
CA ILE A 143 -2.01 -14.17 2.88
C ILE A 143 -1.06 -13.08 2.33
N TRP A 144 -0.97 -12.98 1.01
CA TRP A 144 -0.13 -12.02 0.32
C TRP A 144 -0.52 -10.60 0.68
N PHE A 145 -1.81 -10.27 0.56
CA PHE A 145 -2.33 -8.97 0.94
C PHE A 145 -2.04 -8.66 2.41
N ALA A 146 -2.34 -9.61 3.32
CA ALA A 146 -2.11 -9.42 4.76
C ALA A 146 -0.64 -9.11 5.07
N LYS A 147 0.30 -9.75 4.36
CA LYS A 147 1.74 -9.45 4.48
C LYS A 147 2.10 -8.09 3.89
N MET A 148 1.51 -7.70 2.75
CA MET A 148 1.77 -6.38 2.15
C MET A 148 1.24 -5.21 2.98
N ILE A 149 0.35 -5.42 3.95
CA ILE A 149 0.01 -4.39 4.95
C ILE A 149 1.28 -3.93 5.70
N LEU A 150 2.29 -4.80 5.85
CA LEU A 150 3.58 -4.46 6.46
C LEU A 150 4.47 -3.59 5.57
N HIS A 151 4.10 -3.33 4.31
CA HIS A 151 4.73 -2.30 3.48
C HIS A 151 4.25 -0.88 3.85
N VAL A 152 3.13 -0.77 4.57
CA VAL A 152 2.53 0.52 4.89
C VAL A 152 3.27 1.19 6.06
N PRO A 153 3.80 2.41 5.89
CA PRO A 153 4.63 3.08 6.91
C PRO A 153 3.95 3.23 8.28
N ILE A 154 2.67 3.64 8.32
CA ILE A 154 1.95 3.80 9.59
C ILE A 154 1.80 2.48 10.35
N VAL A 155 1.68 1.36 9.63
CA VAL A 155 1.58 0.02 10.24
C VAL A 155 2.93 -0.39 10.80
N GLN A 156 4.01 -0.22 10.02
CA GLN A 156 5.37 -0.53 10.46
C GLN A 156 5.71 0.21 11.76
N GLN A 157 5.49 1.53 11.79
CA GLN A 157 5.78 2.35 12.96
C GLN A 157 4.88 2.02 14.17
N ALA A 158 3.60 1.69 13.94
CA ALA A 158 2.71 1.24 15.01
C ALA A 158 3.20 -0.07 15.63
N ILE A 159 3.60 -1.06 14.82
CA ILE A 159 4.16 -2.32 15.30
C ILE A 159 5.43 -2.06 16.12
N PHE A 160 6.35 -1.24 15.63
CA PHE A 160 7.59 -0.95 16.34
C PHE A 160 7.35 -0.23 17.67
N LYS A 161 6.34 0.65 17.73
CA LYS A 161 5.97 1.33 18.97
C LYS A 161 5.46 0.33 20.01
N VAL A 162 4.55 -0.56 19.61
CA VAL A 162 4.01 -1.62 20.49
C VAL A 162 5.10 -2.60 20.93
N MET A 163 6.07 -2.91 20.06
CA MET A 163 7.17 -3.82 20.41
C MET A 163 8.19 -3.22 21.39
N LYS A 164 8.31 -1.89 21.45
CA LYS A 164 9.27 -1.19 22.32
C LYS A 164 8.69 -0.84 23.69
N ASP A 165 7.37 -0.81 23.80
CA ASP A 165 6.66 -0.24 24.94
C ASP A 165 5.50 -1.15 25.34
N ASP A 166 5.50 -1.62 26.58
CA ASP A 166 4.42 -2.44 27.15
C ASP A 166 3.18 -1.61 27.53
N THR A 167 3.15 -0.31 27.19
CA THR A 167 1.97 0.53 27.43
C THR A 167 0.80 0.17 26.50
N PRO A 168 -0.45 0.34 26.98
CA PRO A 168 -1.63 0.20 26.12
C PRO A 168 -1.54 1.12 24.90
N PHE A 169 -1.53 0.51 23.71
CA PHE A 169 -1.45 1.24 22.45
C PHE A 169 -2.82 1.42 21.80
N SER A 170 -3.14 2.68 21.46
CA SER A 170 -4.32 3.04 20.69
C SER A 170 -3.92 3.50 19.29
N ILE A 171 -4.22 2.69 18.27
CA ILE A 171 -3.97 3.06 16.86
C ILE A 171 -4.71 4.36 16.48
N ARG A 172 -5.90 4.59 17.06
CA ARG A 172 -6.69 5.79 16.83
C ARG A 172 -5.98 7.04 17.31
N GLU A 173 -5.42 7.01 18.52
CA GLU A 173 -4.68 8.14 19.09
C GLU A 173 -3.39 8.39 18.31
N TYR A 174 -2.68 7.30 17.97
CA TYR A 174 -1.45 7.38 17.18
C TYR A 174 -1.69 8.01 15.81
N MET A 175 -2.72 7.57 15.08
CA MET A 175 -3.10 8.16 13.79
C MET A 175 -3.59 9.60 13.93
N GLY A 176 -4.20 9.96 15.07
CA GLY A 176 -4.71 11.31 15.34
C GLY A 176 -3.64 12.40 15.24
N VAL A 177 -2.39 12.11 15.60
CA VAL A 177 -1.26 13.04 15.47
C VAL A 177 -1.02 13.46 14.03
N PHE A 178 -1.16 12.54 13.09
CA PHE A 178 -0.86 12.81 11.68
C PHE A 178 -2.06 13.33 10.88
N LEU A 179 -3.28 12.99 11.30
CA LEU A 179 -4.51 13.45 10.67
C LEU A 179 -4.92 14.86 11.13
N SER A 180 -4.48 15.29 12.31
CA SER A 180 -4.91 16.53 12.95
C SER A 180 -4.26 17.83 12.42
N ALA A 181 -3.16 17.75 11.67
CA ALA A 181 -2.50 18.94 11.09
C ALA A 181 -3.40 19.74 10.13
N ASN A 182 -4.44 19.11 9.55
CA ASN A 182 -5.47 19.79 8.76
C ASN A 182 -6.83 19.90 9.46
N CYS A 183 -7.00 19.31 10.65
CA CYS A 183 -8.28 19.24 11.35
C CYS A 183 -8.42 20.30 12.46
N GLN A 184 -7.30 20.74 13.07
CA GLN A 184 -7.33 21.78 14.10
C GLN A 184 -7.73 23.18 13.55
N ALA A 185 -7.59 23.42 12.25
CA ALA A 185 -8.04 24.66 11.61
C ALA A 185 -9.55 24.73 11.33
N LYS A 186 -10.29 23.61 11.45
CA LYS A 186 -11.75 23.57 11.18
C LYS A 186 -12.61 23.34 12.42
N CYS A 187 -12.02 23.01 13.57
CA CYS A 187 -12.77 22.86 14.82
C CYS A 187 -12.92 24.17 15.61
N ASN A 188 -12.16 25.23 15.32
CA ASN A 188 -12.25 26.52 16.03
C ASN A 188 -13.26 27.52 15.43
N THR A 189 -14.13 27.10 14.50
CA THR A 189 -15.14 27.97 13.86
C THR A 189 -16.59 27.60 14.18
N PHE A 190 -16.84 26.66 15.11
CA PHE A 190 -18.19 26.30 15.56
C PHE A 190 -18.47 26.62 17.04
N GLU A 191 -17.63 27.45 17.68
CA GLU A 191 -17.95 28.08 18.96
C GLU A 191 -17.87 29.59 18.83
N LYS A 192 -18.93 30.18 18.27
CA LYS A 192 -19.40 31.55 18.58
C LYS A 192 -20.91 31.58 18.50
#